data_AF-A0A8T4G5C1-F1
#
_entry.id   AF-A0A8T4G5C1-F1
#
_cell.length_a   1.000
_cell.length_b   1.000
_cell.length_c   1.000
_cell.angle_alpha   90.00
_cell.angle_beta   90.00
_cell.angle_gamma   90.00
#
_symmetry.space_group_name_H-M   'P 1'
#
loop_
_entity.id
_entity.type
_entity.pdbx_description
1 polymer ?
#
loop_
_entity_poly.entity_id
_entity_poly.type
_entity_poly.pdbx_seq_one_letter_code
_entity_poly.pdbx_strand_id
1 'polypeptide(L)'
;MILLVLAIISATTAFQGDIVNITLDEPAHVTLDDCMYFLETLENSSYLSAGTHSIKITHSCLGSYQIEVKTNRTEYSIPLTVEKDPNPEENVVELESRLLQLSKQIEGLRGEVDYYKKLFEVLNNMNVELYDRIQNYAQENERLKKELEKYKTMASNCTKVVKELEGKVEDLNATLTRLEAENSDLKLQIEDLMSKLSTARTSSETFQTLFFVTLSFLVGSAFALMRR
;
A
#
# COMPACT_ATOMS: atom_id res chain seq x y z
N MET A 1 25.26 -21.13 -75.59
CA MET A 1 24.04 -21.05 -74.75
C MET A 1 24.37 -21.72 -73.44
N ILE A 2 24.53 -20.93 -72.38
CA ILE A 2 24.76 -21.45 -71.03
C ILE A 2 23.39 -21.88 -70.51
N LEU A 3 23.22 -23.18 -70.25
CA LEU A 3 22.03 -23.73 -69.60
C LEU A 3 22.01 -23.17 -68.18
N LEU A 4 21.17 -22.16 -67.94
CA LEU A 4 20.98 -21.55 -66.62
C LEU A 4 20.08 -22.52 -65.84
N VAL A 5 20.69 -23.34 -64.99
CA VAL A 5 19.98 -24.36 -64.21
C VAL A 5 19.28 -23.66 -63.06
N LEU A 6 17.97 -23.42 -63.20
CA LEU A 6 17.17 -22.58 -62.30
C LEU A 6 16.91 -23.18 -60.90
N ALA A 7 17.00 -24.50 -60.77
CA ALA A 7 17.06 -25.17 -59.47
C ALA A 7 17.82 -26.48 -59.54
N ILE A 8 18.47 -26.82 -58.43
CA ILE A 8 19.29 -28.01 -58.27
C ILE A 8 18.87 -28.69 -56.97
N ILE A 9 18.61 -29.99 -57.02
CA ILE A 9 18.47 -30.82 -55.83
C ILE A 9 19.80 -31.43 -55.45
N SER A 10 20.05 -31.58 -54.15
CA SER A 10 21.31 -32.11 -53.62
C SER A 10 21.58 -33.56 -54.02
N ALA A 11 20.53 -34.34 -54.30
CA ALA A 11 20.63 -35.73 -54.74
C ALA A 11 19.42 -36.11 -55.61
N THR A 12 19.62 -36.87 -56.68
CA THR A 12 18.56 -37.43 -57.54
C THR A 12 18.04 -38.78 -57.05
N THR A 13 18.73 -39.36 -56.07
CA THR A 13 18.34 -40.59 -55.35
C THR A 13 18.41 -40.32 -53.85
N ALA A 14 17.38 -40.69 -53.10
CA ALA A 14 17.33 -40.52 -51.65
C ALA A 14 16.65 -41.72 -50.98
N PHE A 15 16.90 -41.95 -49.69
CA PHE A 15 16.22 -43.02 -48.96
C PHE A 15 14.96 -42.51 -48.24
N GLN A 16 14.06 -43.43 -47.93
CA GLN A 16 12.94 -43.17 -47.04
C GLN A 16 13.42 -42.56 -45.71
N GLY A 17 12.86 -41.42 -45.33
CA GLY A 17 13.26 -40.72 -44.10
C GLY A 17 14.40 -39.72 -44.30
N ASP A 18 14.99 -39.59 -45.49
CA ASP A 18 16.06 -38.62 -45.74
C ASP A 18 15.55 -37.18 -45.84
N ILE A 19 16.51 -36.25 -45.75
CA ILE A 19 16.31 -34.83 -46.05
C ILE A 19 17.09 -34.50 -47.31
N VAL A 20 16.40 -33.99 -48.33
CA VAL A 20 16.98 -33.52 -49.59
C VAL A 20 16.87 -32.01 -49.65
N ASN A 21 17.93 -31.35 -50.08
CA ASN A 21 17.95 -29.89 -50.21
C ASN A 21 17.67 -29.50 -51.66
N ILE A 22 16.74 -28.58 -51.88
CA ILE A 22 16.52 -27.91 -53.16
C ILE A 22 17.10 -26.50 -53.09
N THR A 23 17.94 -26.14 -54.05
CA THR A 23 18.48 -24.79 -54.18
C THR A 23 17.82 -24.11 -55.38
N LEU A 24 17.21 -22.96 -55.12
CA LEU A 24 16.51 -22.13 -56.11
C LEU A 24 17.33 -20.87 -56.40
N ASP A 25 17.57 -20.57 -57.68
CA ASP A 25 18.27 -19.34 -58.09
C ASP A 25 17.35 -18.11 -58.10
N GLU A 26 16.04 -18.32 -58.26
CA GLU A 26 15.00 -17.29 -58.23
C GLU A 26 13.78 -17.76 -57.42
N PRO A 27 12.93 -16.85 -56.90
CA PRO A 27 11.72 -17.23 -56.21
C PRO A 27 10.78 -18.06 -57.08
N ALA A 28 10.30 -19.18 -56.54
CA ALA A 28 9.52 -20.16 -57.28
C ALA A 28 8.43 -20.78 -56.39
N HIS A 29 7.31 -21.14 -57.00
CA HIS A 29 6.33 -22.02 -56.39
C HIS A 29 6.78 -23.46 -56.61
N VAL A 30 7.01 -24.19 -55.52
CA VAL A 30 7.46 -25.59 -55.57
C VAL A 30 6.36 -26.49 -55.02
N THR A 31 5.99 -27.51 -55.79
CA THR A 31 5.02 -28.54 -55.41
C THR A 31 5.74 -29.88 -55.27
N LEU A 32 5.55 -30.52 -54.14
CA LEU A 32 6.05 -31.85 -53.79
C LEU A 32 4.89 -32.85 -53.83
N ASP A 33 5.22 -34.14 -53.90
CA ASP A 33 4.24 -35.22 -53.72
C ASP A 33 3.74 -35.28 -52.27
N ASP A 34 2.59 -35.92 -52.03
CA ASP A 34 1.91 -35.97 -50.72
C ASP A 34 2.76 -36.62 -49.61
N CYS A 35 3.73 -37.43 -49.98
CA CYS A 35 4.64 -38.09 -49.05
C CYS A 35 5.89 -37.24 -48.71
N MET A 36 6.01 -36.02 -49.25
CA MET A 36 7.14 -35.10 -49.03
C MET A 36 6.66 -33.74 -48.51
N TYR A 37 7.44 -33.08 -47.68
CA TYR A 37 7.10 -31.75 -47.17
C TYR A 37 8.34 -30.89 -46.90
N PHE A 38 8.19 -29.57 -46.92
CA PHE A 38 9.26 -28.65 -46.53
C PHE A 38 9.41 -28.62 -45.00
N LEU A 39 10.63 -28.73 -44.47
CA LEU A 39 10.86 -28.73 -43.01
C LEU A 39 10.45 -27.42 -42.33
N GLU A 40 10.49 -26.31 -43.06
CA GLU A 40 10.17 -24.98 -42.53
C GLU A 40 8.68 -24.74 -42.41
N THR A 41 7.90 -25.15 -43.42
CA THR A 41 6.45 -24.89 -43.48
C THR A 41 5.60 -26.09 -43.08
N LEU A 42 6.17 -27.30 -43.11
CA LEU A 42 5.45 -28.57 -42.96
C LEU A 42 4.35 -28.78 -44.01
N GLU A 43 4.46 -28.11 -45.16
CA GLU A 43 3.53 -28.21 -46.28
C GLU A 43 4.21 -28.89 -47.49
N ASN A 44 3.40 -29.51 -48.35
CA ASN A 44 3.86 -30.15 -49.60
C ASN A 44 3.95 -29.17 -50.77
N SER A 45 3.42 -27.95 -50.65
CA SER A 45 3.56 -26.90 -51.66
C SER A 45 3.81 -25.56 -50.99
N SER A 46 4.77 -24.78 -51.49
CA SER A 46 5.04 -23.45 -50.93
C SER A 46 5.67 -22.52 -51.97
N TYR A 47 5.50 -21.21 -51.76
CA TYR A 47 6.22 -20.20 -52.51
C TYR A 47 7.53 -19.88 -51.81
N LEU A 48 8.63 -20.35 -52.41
CA LEU A 48 9.96 -20.30 -51.81
C LEU A 48 10.77 -19.16 -52.42
N SER A 49 11.51 -18.42 -51.58
CA SER A 49 12.48 -17.43 -52.05
C SER A 49 13.72 -18.11 -52.64
N ALA A 50 14.52 -17.37 -53.42
CA ALA A 50 15.84 -17.86 -53.82
C ALA A 50 16.66 -18.27 -52.59
N GLY A 51 17.36 -19.40 -52.67
CA GLY A 51 18.06 -20.02 -51.54
C GLY A 51 17.89 -21.54 -51.48
N THR A 52 18.43 -22.14 -50.43
CA THR A 52 18.36 -23.59 -50.19
C THR A 52 17.26 -23.91 -49.20
N HIS A 53 16.38 -24.82 -49.57
CA HIS A 53 15.24 -25.27 -48.77
C HIS A 53 15.31 -26.76 -48.54
N SER A 54 15.01 -27.21 -47.32
CA SER A 54 15.08 -28.62 -46.95
C SER A 54 13.73 -29.31 -47.08
N ILE A 55 13.72 -30.39 -47.85
CA ILE A 55 12.56 -31.26 -48.09
C ILE A 55 12.76 -32.54 -47.29
N LYS A 56 11.77 -32.88 -46.47
CA LYS A 56 11.72 -34.17 -45.77
C LYS A 56 10.97 -35.19 -46.61
N ILE A 57 11.59 -36.34 -46.83
CA ILE A 57 10.98 -37.51 -47.46
C ILE A 57 10.45 -38.41 -46.36
N THR A 58 9.16 -38.68 -46.36
CA THR A 58 8.56 -39.57 -45.35
C THR A 58 8.86 -41.04 -45.66
N HIS A 59 8.69 -41.90 -44.65
CA HIS A 59 8.85 -43.35 -44.83
C HIS A 59 7.75 -43.99 -45.71
N SER A 60 6.71 -43.24 -46.10
CA SER A 60 5.70 -43.72 -47.06
C SER A 60 6.09 -43.49 -48.52
N CYS A 61 7.10 -42.67 -48.83
CA CYS A 61 7.57 -42.48 -50.20
C CYS A 61 8.36 -43.70 -50.68
N LEU A 62 8.03 -44.26 -51.86
CA LEU A 62 8.84 -45.29 -52.50
C LEU A 62 8.62 -45.24 -54.02
N GLY A 63 9.71 -45.20 -54.80
CA GLY A 63 9.66 -45.14 -56.25
C GLY A 63 10.09 -43.79 -56.82
N SER A 64 9.66 -43.48 -58.03
CA SER A 64 10.10 -42.27 -58.74
C SER A 64 9.06 -41.15 -58.64
N TYR A 65 9.51 -39.99 -58.17
CA TYR A 65 8.71 -38.79 -57.97
C TYR A 65 9.23 -37.63 -58.81
N GLN A 66 8.40 -36.62 -59.00
CA GLN A 66 8.78 -35.37 -59.66
C GLN A 66 8.48 -34.19 -58.75
N ILE A 67 9.49 -33.34 -58.55
CA ILE A 67 9.32 -32.05 -57.87
C ILE A 67 9.00 -31.02 -58.94
N GLU A 68 7.82 -30.42 -58.86
CA GLU A 68 7.39 -29.39 -59.81
C GLU A 68 7.86 -28.02 -59.32
N VAL A 69 8.64 -27.32 -60.15
CA VAL A 69 9.11 -25.98 -59.85
C VAL A 69 8.56 -25.01 -60.89
N LYS A 70 7.78 -24.04 -60.42
CA LYS A 70 7.11 -23.04 -61.25
C LYS A 70 7.60 -21.64 -60.91
N THR A 71 8.31 -21.04 -61.84
CA THR A 71 8.72 -19.63 -61.77
C THR A 71 7.80 -18.78 -62.64
N ASN A 72 7.95 -17.46 -62.58
CA ASN A 72 7.18 -16.55 -63.42
C ASN A 72 7.48 -16.71 -64.93
N ARG A 73 8.55 -17.43 -65.29
CA ARG A 73 9.06 -17.55 -66.66
C ARG A 73 9.05 -18.97 -67.19
N THR A 74 9.14 -19.97 -66.32
CA THR A 74 9.36 -21.36 -66.69
C THR A 74 8.75 -22.33 -65.68
N GLU A 75 8.35 -23.50 -66.17
CA GLU A 75 7.88 -24.63 -65.37
C GLU A 75 8.75 -25.83 -65.72
N TYR A 76 9.30 -26.52 -64.73
CA TYR A 76 10.12 -27.70 -64.94
C TYR A 76 9.99 -28.68 -63.78
N SER A 77 10.21 -29.96 -64.09
CA SER A 77 10.09 -31.08 -63.16
C SER A 77 11.46 -31.67 -62.87
N ILE A 78 11.82 -31.82 -61.60
CA ILE A 78 13.07 -32.46 -61.18
C ILE A 78 12.76 -33.90 -60.76
N PRO A 79 13.35 -34.93 -61.39
CA PRO A 79 13.12 -36.31 -61.00
C PRO A 79 13.88 -36.64 -59.71
N LEU A 80 13.20 -37.35 -58.80
CA LEU A 80 13.74 -37.86 -57.55
C LEU A 80 13.34 -39.33 -57.38
N THR A 81 14.31 -40.23 -57.28
CA THR A 81 14.05 -41.65 -56.99
C THR A 81 14.24 -41.90 -55.50
N VAL A 82 13.20 -42.40 -54.85
CA VAL A 82 13.22 -42.75 -53.43
C VAL A 82 13.36 -44.26 -53.26
N GLU A 83 14.43 -44.67 -52.60
CA GLU A 83 14.72 -46.06 -52.27
C GLU A 83 14.34 -46.37 -50.81
N LYS A 84 14.17 -47.67 -50.52
CA LYS A 84 13.85 -48.13 -49.17
C LYS A 84 15.03 -47.84 -48.24
N ASP A 85 14.73 -47.37 -47.03
CA ASP A 85 15.72 -47.18 -45.98
C ASP A 85 16.57 -48.46 -45.80
N PRO A 86 17.91 -48.37 -45.90
CA PRO A 86 18.79 -49.52 -45.73
C PRO A 86 18.87 -50.01 -44.29
N ASN A 87 18.47 -49.20 -43.29
CA ASN A 87 18.51 -49.60 -41.88
C ASN A 87 17.29 -49.10 -41.06
N PRO A 88 16.06 -49.58 -41.38
CA PRO A 88 14.85 -49.12 -40.72
C PRO A 88 14.79 -49.50 -39.23
N GLU A 89 15.48 -50.56 -38.81
CA GLU A 89 15.51 -51.01 -37.41
C GLU A 89 16.26 -50.04 -36.50
N GLU A 90 17.37 -49.47 -36.97
CA GLU A 90 18.15 -48.47 -36.21
C GLU A 90 17.34 -47.17 -35.99
N ASN A 91 16.65 -46.70 -37.04
CA ASN A 91 15.79 -45.52 -36.95
C ASN A 91 14.61 -45.71 -35.99
N VAL A 92 14.03 -46.92 -35.95
CA VAL A 92 12.97 -47.26 -35.00
C VAL A 92 13.49 -47.25 -33.56
N VAL A 93 14.65 -47.87 -33.30
CA VAL A 93 15.27 -47.88 -31.96
C VAL A 93 15.62 -46.47 -31.49
N GLU A 94 16.10 -45.60 -32.39
CA GLU A 94 16.36 -44.20 -32.05
C GLU A 94 15.06 -43.46 -31.71
N LEU A 95 13.99 -43.64 -32.48
CA LEU A 95 12.68 -43.05 -32.20
C LEU A 95 12.12 -43.52 -30.86
N GLU A 96 12.22 -44.81 -30.54
CA GLU A 96 11.77 -45.36 -29.25
C GLU A 96 12.54 -44.73 -28.08
N SER A 97 13.86 -44.57 -28.22
CA SER A 97 14.70 -43.89 -27.21
C SER A 97 14.27 -42.43 -26.99
N ARG A 98 14.05 -41.69 -28.08
CA ARG A 98 13.56 -40.30 -28.02
C ARG A 98 12.18 -40.22 -27.39
N LEU A 99 11.28 -41.15 -27.71
CA LEU A 99 9.93 -41.21 -27.14
C LEU A 99 9.98 -41.49 -25.63
N LEU A 100 10.86 -42.40 -25.19
CA LEU A 100 11.08 -42.66 -23.77
C LEU A 100 11.63 -41.43 -23.04
N GLN A 101 12.58 -40.70 -23.65
CA GLN A 101 13.14 -39.48 -23.09
C GLN A 101 12.09 -38.39 -22.96
N LEU A 102 11.30 -38.15 -24.01
CA LEU A 102 10.20 -37.19 -24.00
C LEU A 102 9.14 -37.57 -22.96
N SER A 103 8.80 -38.86 -22.84
CA SER A 103 7.87 -39.34 -21.82
C SER A 103 8.37 -39.04 -20.40
N LYS A 104 9.67 -39.21 -20.13
CA LYS A 104 10.26 -38.86 -18.83
C LYS A 104 10.22 -37.34 -18.58
N GLN A 105 10.49 -36.54 -19.60
CA GLN A 105 10.42 -35.09 -19.50
C GLN A 105 8.99 -34.61 -19.21
N ILE A 106 7.99 -35.19 -19.88
CA ILE A 106 6.58 -34.88 -19.64
C ILE A 106 6.19 -35.19 -18.20
N GLU A 107 6.61 -36.34 -17.67
CA GLU A 107 6.29 -36.71 -16.29
C GLU A 107 6.99 -35.77 -15.28
N GLY A 108 8.24 -35.38 -15.55
CA GLY A 108 8.96 -34.38 -14.76
C GLY A 108 8.24 -33.02 -14.74
N LEU A 109 7.90 -32.50 -15.92
CA LEU A 109 7.17 -31.23 -16.07
C LEU A 109 5.81 -31.28 -15.38
N ARG A 110 5.11 -32.42 -15.44
CA ARG A 110 3.84 -32.62 -14.74
C ARG A 110 4.02 -32.49 -13.22
N GLY A 111 5.08 -33.08 -12.67
CA GLY A 111 5.43 -32.95 -11.25
C GLY A 111 5.72 -31.50 -10.85
N GLU A 112 6.46 -30.76 -11.68
CA GLU A 112 6.73 -29.34 -11.46
C GLU A 112 5.44 -28.50 -11.49
N VAL A 113 4.56 -28.73 -12.46
CA VAL A 113 3.27 -28.04 -12.56
C VAL A 113 2.43 -28.28 -11.31
N ASP A 114 2.36 -29.51 -10.80
CA ASP A 114 1.60 -29.82 -9.60
C ASP A 114 2.23 -29.21 -8.34
N TYR A 115 3.55 -29.10 -8.28
CA TYR A 115 4.24 -28.35 -7.24
C TYR A 115 3.89 -26.85 -7.28
N TYR A 116 3.98 -26.23 -8.46
CA TYR A 116 3.67 -24.80 -8.62
C TYR A 116 2.21 -24.47 -8.33
N LYS A 117 1.27 -25.36 -8.67
CA LYS A 117 -0.15 -25.20 -8.29
C LYS A 117 -0.34 -25.14 -6.78
N LYS A 118 0.31 -26.04 -6.03
CA LYS A 118 0.25 -26.04 -4.55
C LYS A 118 0.87 -24.78 -3.98
N LEU A 119 2.02 -24.34 -4.51
CA LEU A 119 2.66 -23.10 -4.08
C LEU A 119 1.76 -21.89 -4.34
N PHE A 120 1.10 -21.84 -5.50
CA PHE A 120 0.16 -20.78 -5.85
C PHE A 120 -1.03 -20.74 -4.90
N GLU A 121 -1.59 -21.89 -4.52
CA GLU A 121 -2.67 -21.98 -3.55
C GLU A 121 -2.26 -21.43 -2.17
N VAL A 122 -1.06 -21.80 -1.69
CA VAL A 122 -0.51 -21.27 -0.44
C VAL A 122 -0.32 -19.75 -0.50
N LEU A 123 0.26 -19.24 -1.59
CA LEU A 123 0.44 -17.80 -1.81
C LEU A 123 -0.90 -17.06 -1.85
N ASN A 124 -1.91 -17.63 -2.50
CA ASN A 124 -3.24 -17.04 -2.57
C ASN A 124 -3.89 -16.96 -1.18
N ASN A 125 -3.79 -18.02 -0.38
CA ASN A 125 -4.31 -18.04 0.99
C ASN A 125 -3.62 -17.00 1.88
N MET A 126 -2.28 -16.89 1.78
CA MET A 126 -1.54 -15.84 2.50
C MET A 126 -1.95 -14.43 2.06
N ASN A 127 -2.18 -14.21 0.77
CA ASN A 127 -2.65 -12.92 0.29
C ASN A 127 -4.02 -12.56 0.87
N VAL A 128 -4.98 -13.48 0.88
CA VAL A 128 -6.31 -13.25 1.48
C VAL A 128 -6.17 -12.90 2.97
N GLU A 129 -5.38 -13.66 3.73
CA GLU A 129 -5.16 -13.38 5.15
C GLU A 129 -4.52 -12.00 5.39
N LEU A 130 -3.54 -11.62 4.57
CA LEU A 130 -2.91 -10.30 4.65
C LEU A 130 -3.90 -9.17 4.34
N TYR A 131 -4.78 -9.35 3.35
CA TYR A 131 -5.84 -8.39 3.04
C TYR A 131 -6.78 -8.19 4.22
N ASP A 132 -7.24 -9.28 4.85
CA ASP A 132 -8.12 -9.21 6.03
C ASP A 132 -7.44 -8.49 7.20
N ARG A 133 -6.15 -8.78 7.44
CA ARG A 133 -5.36 -8.10 8.49
C ARG A 133 -5.23 -6.60 8.21
N ILE A 134 -4.94 -6.21 6.97
CA ILE A 134 -4.85 -4.79 6.58
C ILE A 134 -6.18 -4.09 6.83
N GLN A 135 -7.31 -4.72 6.46
CA GLN A 135 -8.63 -4.15 6.68
C GLN A 135 -8.94 -3.97 8.18
N ASN A 136 -8.63 -4.96 9.01
CA ASN A 136 -8.81 -4.89 10.45
C ASN A 136 -7.97 -3.76 11.08
N TYR A 137 -6.69 -3.66 10.71
CA TYR A 137 -5.82 -2.59 11.20
C TYR A 137 -6.28 -1.20 10.73
N ALA A 138 -6.81 -1.08 9.51
CA ALA A 138 -7.38 0.17 9.03
C ALA A 138 -8.59 0.61 9.87
N GLN A 139 -9.50 -0.33 10.18
CA GLN A 139 -10.65 -0.06 11.03
C GLN A 139 -10.25 0.33 12.46
N GLU A 140 -9.28 -0.38 13.04
CA GLU A 140 -8.78 -0.08 14.37
C GLU A 140 -8.10 1.30 14.43
N ASN A 141 -7.30 1.65 13.43
CA ASN A 141 -6.70 2.98 13.33
C ASN A 141 -7.75 4.08 13.27
N GLU A 142 -8.83 3.90 12.51
CA GLU A 142 -9.92 4.88 12.45
C GLU A 142 -10.67 5.00 13.79
N ARG A 143 -10.86 3.88 14.52
CA ARG A 143 -11.40 3.91 15.88
C ARG A 143 -10.50 4.70 16.83
N LEU A 144 -9.20 4.40 16.83
CA LEU A 144 -8.22 5.05 17.70
C LEU A 144 -8.09 6.55 17.40
N LYS A 145 -8.14 6.96 16.13
CA LYS A 145 -8.18 8.39 15.75
C LYS A 145 -9.39 9.11 16.34
N LYS A 146 -10.58 8.51 16.26
CA LYS A 146 -11.80 9.10 16.85
C LYS A 146 -11.70 9.22 18.37
N GLU A 147 -11.15 8.21 19.04
CA GLU A 147 -10.91 8.26 20.48
C GLU A 147 -9.90 9.35 20.86
N LEU A 148 -8.82 9.49 20.09
CA LEU A 148 -7.83 10.54 20.30
C LEU A 148 -8.44 11.94 20.21
N GLU A 149 -9.26 12.21 19.18
CA GLU A 149 -9.93 13.51 19.02
C GLU A 149 -10.93 13.79 20.15
N LYS A 150 -11.64 12.75 20.62
CA LYS A 150 -12.51 12.85 21.80
C LYS A 150 -11.71 13.25 23.04
N TYR A 151 -10.59 12.57 23.32
CA TYR A 151 -9.75 12.89 24.48
C TYR A 151 -9.11 14.28 24.38
N LYS A 152 -8.69 14.70 23.18
CA LYS A 152 -8.16 16.04 22.93
C LYS A 152 -9.20 17.13 23.22
N THR A 153 -10.45 16.89 22.82
CA THR A 153 -11.58 17.79 23.11
C THR A 153 -11.85 17.86 24.62
N MET A 154 -11.86 16.71 25.30
CA MET A 154 -12.03 16.63 26.75
C MET A 154 -10.91 17.38 27.50
N ALA A 155 -9.65 17.19 27.08
CA ALA A 155 -8.51 17.88 27.66
C ALA A 155 -8.64 19.41 27.50
N SER A 156 -8.99 19.88 26.30
CA SER A 156 -9.22 21.31 26.04
C SER A 156 -10.32 21.89 26.93
N ASN A 157 -11.42 21.18 27.09
CA ASN A 157 -12.52 21.60 27.96
C ASN A 157 -12.08 21.65 29.43
N CYS A 158 -11.34 20.64 29.90
CA CYS A 158 -10.79 20.62 31.25
C CYS A 158 -9.86 21.82 31.49
N THR A 159 -8.96 22.12 30.54
CA THR A 159 -8.09 23.31 30.63
C THR A 159 -8.88 24.62 30.73
N LYS A 160 -10.00 24.76 30.01
CA LYS A 160 -10.86 25.95 30.12
C LYS A 160 -11.49 26.05 31.50
N VAL A 161 -12.02 24.94 32.02
CA VAL A 161 -12.62 24.89 33.37
C VAL A 161 -11.60 25.25 34.44
N VAL A 162 -10.37 24.73 34.35
CA VAL A 162 -9.28 25.06 35.27
C VAL A 162 -9.02 26.57 35.27
N LYS A 163 -8.85 27.18 34.09
CA LYS A 163 -8.65 28.64 33.98
C LYS A 163 -9.80 29.46 34.55
N GLU A 164 -11.03 29.02 34.35
CA GLU A 164 -12.20 29.70 34.92
C GLU A 164 -12.19 29.61 36.45
N LEU A 165 -11.84 28.46 37.01
CA LEU A 165 -11.74 28.26 38.45
C LEU A 165 -10.58 29.08 39.06
N GLU A 166 -9.43 29.13 38.38
CA GLU A 166 -8.31 29.99 38.78
C GLU A 166 -8.74 31.46 38.87
N GLY A 167 -9.44 31.98 37.86
CA GLY A 167 -9.98 33.34 37.89
C GLY A 167 -10.96 33.57 39.04
N LYS A 168 -11.88 32.62 39.31
CA LYS A 168 -12.80 32.72 40.45
C LYS A 168 -12.05 32.73 41.79
N VAL A 169 -10.97 31.98 41.91
CA VAL A 169 -10.14 31.97 43.13
C VAL A 169 -9.46 33.32 43.32
N GLU A 170 -8.91 33.92 42.25
CA GLU A 170 -8.32 35.27 42.30
C GLU A 170 -9.34 36.33 42.72
N ASP A 171 -10.55 36.32 42.14
CA ASP A 171 -11.63 37.25 42.47
C ASP A 171 -12.08 37.11 43.94
N LEU A 172 -12.22 35.88 44.42
CA LEU A 172 -12.57 35.59 45.81
C LEU A 172 -11.47 36.06 46.76
N ASN A 173 -10.20 35.86 46.41
CA ASN A 173 -9.07 36.29 47.22
C ASN A 173 -8.99 37.83 47.30
N ALA A 174 -9.20 38.52 46.18
CA ALA A 174 -9.27 39.99 46.17
C ALA A 174 -10.43 40.51 47.04
N THR A 175 -11.59 39.83 46.99
CA THR A 175 -12.74 40.15 47.83
C THR A 175 -12.43 39.93 49.31
N LEU A 176 -11.77 38.83 49.66
CA LEU A 176 -11.34 38.53 51.02
C LEU A 176 -10.43 39.63 51.56
N THR A 177 -9.36 39.99 50.83
CA THR A 177 -8.44 41.06 51.22
C THR A 177 -9.15 42.39 51.42
N ARG A 178 -10.10 42.74 50.55
CA ARG A 178 -10.91 43.96 50.72
C ARG A 178 -11.74 43.94 52.00
N LEU A 179 -12.41 42.83 52.27
CA LEU A 179 -13.23 42.67 53.50
C LEU A 179 -12.37 42.67 54.76
N GLU A 180 -11.17 42.09 54.72
CA GLU A 180 -10.22 42.14 55.83
C GLU A 180 -9.76 43.57 56.13
N ALA A 181 -9.46 44.37 55.10
CA ALA A 181 -9.11 45.78 55.24
C ALA A 181 -10.28 46.60 55.82
N GLU A 182 -11.49 46.39 55.31
CA GLU A 182 -12.71 47.05 55.81
C GLU A 182 -12.98 46.70 57.28
N ASN A 183 -12.81 45.43 57.65
CA ASN A 183 -12.96 44.98 59.04
C ASN A 183 -11.90 45.60 59.97
N SER A 184 -10.66 45.74 59.49
CA SER A 184 -9.60 46.43 60.24
C SER A 184 -9.91 47.90 60.45
N ASP A 185 -10.41 48.60 59.43
CA ASP A 185 -10.80 50.01 59.53
C ASP A 185 -11.98 50.20 60.51
N LEU A 186 -13.02 49.36 60.40
CA LEU A 186 -14.15 49.38 61.33
C LEU A 186 -13.73 49.13 62.78
N LYS A 187 -12.76 48.25 63.04
CA LYS A 187 -12.20 48.04 64.39
C LYS A 187 -11.54 49.32 64.92
N LEU A 188 -10.73 50.00 64.11
CA LEU A 188 -10.10 51.26 64.51
C LEU A 188 -11.15 52.36 64.78
N GLN A 189 -12.20 52.45 63.95
CA GLN A 189 -13.30 53.39 64.19
C GLN A 189 -14.03 53.09 65.50
N ILE A 190 -14.27 51.81 65.80
CA ILE A 190 -14.87 51.39 67.08
C ILE A 190 -13.98 51.80 68.26
N GLU A 191 -12.67 51.55 68.19
CA GLU A 191 -11.73 51.93 69.24
C GLU A 191 -11.69 53.46 69.47
N ASP A 192 -11.65 54.24 68.39
CA ASP A 192 -11.73 55.72 68.46
C ASP A 192 -13.04 56.20 69.09
N LEU A 193 -14.17 55.64 68.67
CA LEU A 193 -15.48 55.97 69.26
C LEU A 193 -15.55 55.60 70.74
N MET A 194 -15.00 54.46 71.15
CA MET A 194 -14.92 54.07 72.57
C MET A 194 -14.07 55.05 73.37
N SER A 195 -12.93 55.50 72.82
CA SER A 195 -12.06 56.51 73.44
C SER A 195 -12.76 57.86 73.60
N LYS A 196 -13.46 58.32 72.56
CA LYS A 196 -14.29 59.53 72.58
C LYS A 196 -15.42 59.43 73.60
N LEU A 197 -16.10 58.28 73.67
CA LEU A 197 -17.16 58.03 74.65
C LEU A 197 -16.63 58.06 76.08
N SER A 198 -15.48 57.44 76.33
CA SER A 198 -14.79 57.47 77.63
C SER A 198 -14.43 58.91 78.04
N THR A 199 -13.86 59.69 77.12
CA THR A 199 -13.53 61.10 77.35
C THR A 199 -14.77 61.96 77.61
N ALA A 200 -15.85 61.75 76.86
CA ALA A 200 -17.12 62.44 77.09
C ALA A 200 -17.71 62.10 78.47
N ARG A 201 -17.60 60.83 78.89
CA ARG A 201 -18.04 60.38 80.21
C ARG A 201 -17.25 61.04 81.33
N THR A 202 -15.93 61.06 81.26
CA THR A 202 -15.09 61.73 82.28
C THR A 202 -15.34 63.23 82.31
N SER A 203 -15.54 63.87 81.15
CA SER A 203 -15.95 65.28 81.05
C SER A 203 -17.30 65.52 81.74
N SER A 204 -18.29 64.65 81.54
CA SER A 204 -19.58 64.73 82.24
C SER A 204 -19.44 64.58 83.76
N GLU A 205 -18.64 63.61 84.22
CA GLU A 205 -18.38 63.38 85.65
C GLU A 205 -17.65 64.57 86.31
N THR A 206 -16.67 65.16 85.62
CA THR A 206 -15.95 66.36 86.10
C THR A 206 -16.86 67.58 86.13
N PHE A 207 -17.68 67.81 85.10
CA PHE A 207 -18.68 68.87 85.09
C PHE A 207 -19.68 68.73 86.23
N GLN A 208 -20.21 67.52 86.45
CA GLN A 208 -21.13 67.23 87.56
C GLN A 208 -20.47 67.55 88.91
N THR A 209 -19.22 67.14 89.11
CA THR A 209 -18.45 67.43 90.33
C THR A 209 -18.25 68.93 90.53
N LEU A 210 -17.80 69.64 89.48
CA LEU A 210 -17.61 71.10 89.51
C LEU A 210 -18.93 71.84 89.77
N PHE A 211 -20.03 71.41 89.17
CA PHE A 211 -21.36 71.97 89.41
C PHE A 211 -21.75 71.85 90.88
N PHE A 212 -21.57 70.68 91.51
CA PHE A 212 -21.88 70.51 92.93
C PHE A 212 -20.93 71.30 93.85
N VAL A 213 -19.64 71.39 93.51
CA VAL A 213 -18.67 72.19 94.29
C VAL A 213 -18.99 73.68 94.22
N THR A 214 -19.26 74.21 93.02
CA THR A 214 -19.63 75.62 92.82
C THR A 214 -20.96 75.96 93.47
N LEU A 215 -21.97 75.07 93.37
CA LEU A 215 -23.24 75.23 94.07
C LEU A 215 -23.04 75.25 95.60
N SER A 216 -22.23 74.34 96.13
CA SER A 216 -21.89 74.30 97.56
C SER A 216 -21.19 75.57 98.02
N PHE A 217 -20.28 76.11 97.21
CA PHE A 217 -19.60 77.38 97.47
C PHE A 217 -20.55 78.59 97.42
N LEU A 218 -21.45 78.65 96.43
CA LEU A 218 -22.47 79.70 96.30
C LEU A 218 -23.46 79.67 97.47
N VAL A 219 -23.95 78.49 97.85
CA VAL A 219 -24.83 78.34 99.02
C VAL A 219 -24.10 78.72 100.29
N GLY A 220 -22.86 78.24 100.49
CA GLY A 220 -22.06 78.58 101.67
C GLY A 220 -21.76 80.08 101.80
N SER A 221 -21.43 80.74 100.68
CA SER A 221 -21.19 82.20 100.66
C SER A 221 -22.47 83.01 100.87
N ALA A 222 -23.61 82.59 100.30
CA ALA A 222 -24.91 83.21 100.56
C ALA A 222 -25.32 83.10 102.05
N PHE A 223 -25.12 81.93 102.67
CA PHE A 223 -25.34 81.74 104.11
C PHE A 223 -24.42 82.62 104.97
N ALA A 224 -23.15 82.78 104.57
CA ALA A 224 -22.21 83.66 105.26
C ALA A 224 -22.61 85.15 105.19
N LEU A 225 -23.16 85.59 104.06
CA LEU A 225 -23.68 86.95 103.88
C LEU A 225 -24.97 87.19 104.67
N MET A 226 -25.91 86.24 104.72
CA MET A 226 -27.15 86.38 105.51
C MET A 226 -26.92 86.36 107.03
N ARG A 227 -25.78 85.84 107.51
CA ARG A 227 -25.43 85.81 108.93
C ARG A 227 -24.87 87.15 109.44
N ARG A 228 -24.54 88.08 108.55
CA ARG A 228 -23.92 89.37 108.85
C ARG A 228 -24.97 90.48 108.91
#